data_AF-A0A958LIG1-F1
#
_entry.id   AF-A0A958LIG1-F1
#
_cell.length_a   1.000
_cell.length_b   1.000
_cell.length_c   1.000
_cell.angle_alpha   90.00
_cell.angle_beta   90.00
_cell.angle_gamma   90.00
#
_symmetry.space_group_name_H-M   'P 1'
#
loop_
_entity.id
_entity.type
_entity.pdbx_description
1 polymer ?
#
loop_
_entity_poly.entity_id
_entity_poly.type
_entity_poly.pdbx_seq_one_letter_code
_entity_poly.pdbx_strand_id
1 'polypeptide(L)'
;AKIQKNSTALNGQIDISRALDLMFSDPAFIDNRVASMLSRLSTEDTNPFEEVDDFQVSLLLALNTNLDIRDIFSKPFFIEKMSEQSQRIEPSSTKYHLGSNADSFHHYAAELRLNFIPEISLEDSSELRISPGSYFGGLMSTQGFAKRFIQDGTNRRAVRAAFDLFLCSKIETWKDASLDDFYIGKDVDRKPGDNPHKFFGDCRSCHAPMDSMRGAFAHINFGNDQALFAAKIPSKFNQNSQVYSSGFNSIDDTWEILLTTKTHQARFGWRGPTVGNGLLSFSSAIANSKQFQRCMTQNVLSQFCDKNNNEVSEILKNHEFELLADSFRTDGYKLKTLIKRVVTSPICD
;
A
#
# COMPACT_ATOMS: atom_id res chain seq x y z
N ALA A 1 -6.91 -10.66 23.39
CA ALA A 1 -5.80 -11.62 23.23
C ALA A 1 -4.87 -11.53 24.43
N LYS A 2 -5.23 -12.17 25.55
CA LYS A 2 -4.23 -12.62 26.51
C LYS A 2 -3.94 -14.06 26.11
N ILE A 3 -2.77 -14.35 25.58
CA ILE A 3 -2.20 -15.70 25.72
C ILE A 3 -1.82 -15.79 27.19
N GLN A 4 -2.82 -15.96 28.05
CA GLN A 4 -2.59 -16.15 29.46
C GLN A 4 -1.98 -17.55 29.57
N LYS A 5 -0.68 -17.60 29.91
CA LYS A 5 0.05 -18.79 30.38
C LYS A 5 -0.60 -19.36 31.66
N ASN A 6 -1.86 -19.77 31.58
CA ASN A 6 -2.64 -20.38 32.66
C ASN A 6 -3.58 -21.47 32.11
N SER A 7 -3.15 -22.21 31.09
CA SER A 7 -3.68 -23.55 30.85
C SER A 7 -2.65 -24.55 31.35
N THR A 8 -3.06 -25.30 32.36
CA THR A 8 -2.37 -26.44 32.97
C THR A 8 -1.60 -27.28 31.96
N ALA A 9 -0.29 -27.39 32.21
CA ALA A 9 0.59 -28.31 31.50
C ALA A 9 0.14 -29.75 31.74
N LEU A 10 -0.49 -30.34 30.73
CA LEU A 10 -0.57 -31.79 30.56
C LEU A 10 0.01 -32.07 29.16
N ASN A 11 1.31 -32.34 29.15
CA ASN A 11 2.11 -32.92 28.04
C ASN A 11 2.19 -32.19 26.67
N GLY A 12 1.59 -31.00 26.48
CA GLY A 12 1.46 -30.39 25.15
C GLY A 12 2.40 -29.21 24.89
N GLN A 13 3.29 -29.34 23.90
CA GLN A 13 3.74 -28.18 23.13
C GLN A 13 2.49 -27.56 22.50
N ILE A 14 2.21 -26.29 22.81
CA ILE A 14 1.21 -25.53 22.07
C ILE A 14 1.70 -25.47 20.63
N ASP A 15 1.00 -26.14 19.71
CA ASP A 15 1.21 -25.90 18.29
C ASP A 15 0.70 -24.49 17.99
N ILE A 16 1.63 -23.53 18.06
CA ILE A 16 1.37 -22.12 17.79
C ILE A 16 0.75 -21.95 16.39
N SER A 17 1.09 -22.83 15.44
CA SER A 17 0.47 -22.83 14.10
C SER A 17 -1.02 -23.13 14.21
N ARG A 18 -1.38 -24.19 14.95
CA ARG A 18 -2.78 -24.54 15.18
C ARG A 18 -3.54 -23.46 15.95
N ALA A 19 -2.91 -22.83 16.94
CA ALA A 19 -3.51 -21.73 17.69
C ALA A 19 -3.78 -20.52 16.79
N LEU A 20 -2.84 -20.16 15.90
CA LEU A 20 -3.03 -19.07 14.94
C LEU A 20 -4.10 -19.39 13.91
N ASP A 21 -4.15 -20.61 13.38
CA ASP A 21 -5.20 -21.02 12.45
C ASP A 21 -6.60 -20.92 13.09
N LEU A 22 -6.71 -21.29 14.37
CA LEU A 22 -7.94 -21.10 15.14
C LEU A 22 -8.28 -19.62 15.34
N MET A 23 -7.30 -18.76 15.62
CA MET A 23 -7.51 -17.32 15.73
C MET A 23 -7.98 -16.71 14.41
N PHE A 24 -7.38 -17.08 13.27
CA PHE A 24 -7.83 -16.63 11.95
C PHE A 24 -9.17 -17.23 11.51
N SER A 25 -9.71 -18.20 12.25
CA SER A 25 -11.06 -18.73 12.05
C SER A 25 -12.09 -18.12 13.01
N ASP A 26 -11.66 -17.32 13.99
CA ASP A 26 -12.53 -16.64 14.95
C ASP A 26 -13.05 -15.31 14.38
N PRO A 27 -14.38 -15.16 14.18
CA PRO A 27 -14.98 -13.93 13.70
C PRO A 27 -14.60 -12.70 14.51
N ALA A 28 -14.54 -12.83 15.85
CA ALA A 28 -14.23 -11.70 16.72
C ALA A 28 -12.77 -11.26 16.57
N PHE A 29 -11.85 -12.19 16.27
CA PHE A 29 -10.46 -11.84 16.02
C PHE A 29 -10.32 -11.07 14.69
N ILE A 30 -11.02 -11.51 13.65
CA ILE A 30 -11.01 -10.83 12.34
C ILE A 30 -11.59 -9.42 12.46
N ASP A 31 -12.79 -9.28 13.04
CA ASP A 31 -13.50 -8.00 13.08
C ASP A 31 -12.88 -6.97 14.02
N ASN A 32 -12.14 -7.40 15.04
CA ASN A 32 -11.54 -6.47 15.99
C ASN A 32 -10.05 -6.23 15.72
N ARG A 33 -9.27 -7.32 15.56
CA ARG A 33 -7.82 -7.20 15.51
C ARG A 33 -7.30 -7.06 14.09
N VAL A 34 -7.79 -7.89 13.16
CA VAL A 34 -7.39 -7.79 11.75
C VAL A 34 -7.95 -6.50 11.15
N ALA A 35 -9.24 -6.20 11.37
CA ALA A 35 -9.83 -4.94 10.94
C ALA A 35 -9.03 -3.71 11.42
N SER A 36 -8.66 -3.66 12.72
CA SER A 36 -7.87 -2.56 13.26
C SER A 36 -6.49 -2.42 12.60
N MET A 37 -5.85 -3.53 12.21
CA MET A 37 -4.62 -3.49 11.43
C MET A 37 -4.86 -2.93 10.04
N LEU A 38 -5.91 -3.41 9.36
CA LEU A 38 -6.22 -3.03 7.98
C LEU A 38 -6.64 -1.57 7.86
N SER A 39 -7.38 -1.04 8.83
CA SER A 39 -7.74 0.39 8.87
C SER A 39 -6.51 1.31 8.94
N ARG A 40 -5.42 0.87 9.60
CA ARG A 40 -4.16 1.64 9.63
C ARG A 40 -3.36 1.54 8.35
N LEU A 41 -3.54 0.46 7.60
CA LEU A 41 -2.94 0.28 6.28
C LEU A 41 -3.72 1.00 5.17
N SER A 42 -4.92 1.53 5.45
CA SER A 42 -5.79 2.18 4.48
C SER A 42 -5.93 3.70 4.60
N THR A 43 -5.62 4.28 5.75
CA THR A 43 -5.85 5.72 6.01
C THR A 43 -4.67 6.38 6.71
N GLU A 44 -4.40 7.65 6.37
CA GLU A 44 -3.46 8.48 7.12
C GLU A 44 -4.07 8.91 8.47
N ASP A 45 -5.37 9.23 8.45
CA ASP A 45 -6.19 9.55 9.62
C ASP A 45 -6.97 8.29 9.99
N THR A 46 -6.45 7.53 10.94
CA THR A 46 -7.01 6.25 11.39
C THR A 46 -8.46 6.41 11.86
N ASN A 47 -9.43 6.36 10.94
CA ASN A 47 -10.84 6.36 11.25
C ASN A 47 -11.33 4.90 11.27
N PRO A 48 -11.54 4.30 12.45
CA PRO A 48 -12.02 2.92 12.55
C PRO A 48 -13.49 2.78 12.11
N PHE A 49 -14.19 3.87 11.82
CA PHE A 49 -15.60 3.90 11.42
C PHE A 49 -15.80 4.16 9.92
N GLU A 50 -14.72 4.18 9.12
CA GLU A 50 -14.87 4.24 7.67
C GLU A 50 -15.50 2.93 7.17
N GLU A 51 -16.42 3.04 6.21
CA GLU A 51 -17.06 1.88 5.58
C GLU A 51 -16.01 0.98 4.92
N VAL A 52 -16.18 -0.33 5.06
CA VAL A 52 -15.25 -1.31 4.50
C VAL A 52 -15.29 -1.25 2.98
N ASP A 53 -14.14 -1.11 2.36
CA ASP A 53 -14.01 -1.05 0.90
C ASP A 53 -13.09 -2.11 0.32
N ASP A 54 -13.02 -2.11 -1.00
CA ASP A 54 -12.21 -3.02 -1.80
C ASP A 54 -10.72 -2.97 -1.50
N PHE A 55 -10.17 -1.82 -1.10
CA PHE A 55 -8.78 -1.71 -0.65
C PHE A 55 -8.56 -2.54 0.63
N GLN A 56 -9.43 -2.38 1.62
CA GLN A 56 -9.35 -3.11 2.89
C GLN A 56 -9.65 -4.60 2.71
N VAL A 57 -10.65 -4.95 1.90
CA VAL A 57 -10.99 -6.34 1.57
C VAL A 57 -9.84 -7.01 0.83
N SER A 58 -9.16 -6.33 -0.09
CA SER A 58 -7.99 -6.91 -0.79
C SER A 58 -6.86 -7.27 0.17
N LEU A 59 -6.56 -6.38 1.13
CA LEU A 59 -5.57 -6.66 2.18
C LEU A 59 -6.01 -7.79 3.12
N LEU A 60 -7.29 -7.83 3.49
CA LEU A 60 -7.88 -8.93 4.28
C LEU A 60 -7.70 -10.28 3.59
N LEU A 61 -8.05 -10.37 2.31
CA LEU A 61 -7.96 -11.62 1.54
C LEU A 61 -6.50 -12.03 1.33
N ALA A 62 -5.59 -11.08 1.13
CA ALA A 62 -4.16 -11.38 1.04
C ALA A 62 -3.58 -11.85 2.39
N LEU A 63 -4.07 -11.33 3.52
CA LEU A 63 -3.76 -11.85 4.85
C LEU A 63 -4.29 -13.26 5.07
N ASN A 64 -5.52 -13.54 4.60
CA ASN A 64 -6.14 -14.83 4.85
C ASN A 64 -5.60 -15.96 3.95
N THR A 65 -4.76 -15.61 2.99
CA THR A 65 -4.14 -16.54 2.04
C THR A 65 -2.65 -16.74 2.36
N ASN A 66 -2.07 -17.85 1.88
CA ASN A 66 -0.63 -18.11 2.01
C ASN A 66 0.17 -17.50 0.85
N LEU A 67 -0.29 -16.35 0.34
CA LEU A 67 0.27 -15.66 -0.82
C LEU A 67 1.47 -14.79 -0.43
N ASP A 68 2.29 -14.45 -1.43
CA ASP A 68 3.24 -13.34 -1.33
C ASP A 68 2.44 -12.03 -1.38
N ILE A 69 2.47 -11.24 -0.30
CA ILE A 69 1.67 -10.00 -0.23
C ILE A 69 2.05 -8.99 -1.32
N ARG A 70 3.25 -9.06 -1.92
CA ARG A 70 3.65 -8.16 -3.01
C ARG A 70 2.86 -8.41 -4.28
N ASP A 71 2.24 -9.59 -4.42
CA ASP A 71 1.44 -9.92 -5.60
C ASP A 71 0.23 -8.99 -5.74
N ILE A 72 -0.43 -8.62 -4.65
CA ILE A 72 -1.55 -7.65 -4.72
C ILE A 72 -1.10 -6.24 -5.08
N PHE A 73 0.20 -5.93 -5.08
CA PHE A 73 0.74 -4.64 -5.56
C PHE A 73 1.20 -4.72 -7.01
N SER A 74 1.77 -5.86 -7.40
CA SER A 74 2.52 -6.01 -8.65
C SER A 74 1.78 -6.81 -9.71
N LYS A 75 0.62 -7.38 -9.38
CA LYS A 75 -0.22 -8.13 -10.30
C LYS A 75 -1.64 -7.57 -10.34
N PRO A 76 -2.27 -7.54 -11.52
CA PRO A 76 -3.70 -7.26 -11.63
C PRO A 76 -4.49 -8.41 -10.96
N PHE A 77 -5.52 -8.06 -10.19
CA PHE A 77 -6.36 -9.03 -9.49
C PHE A 77 -7.83 -8.62 -9.54
N PHE A 78 -8.72 -9.56 -9.23
CA PHE A 78 -10.14 -9.31 -9.00
C PHE A 78 -10.60 -10.08 -7.76
N ILE A 79 -11.72 -9.64 -7.21
CA ILE A 79 -12.37 -10.30 -6.08
C ILE A 79 -13.61 -11.03 -6.60
N GLU A 80 -13.87 -12.22 -6.09
CA GLU A 80 -14.98 -13.05 -6.54
C GLU A 80 -15.75 -13.59 -5.32
N LYS A 81 -17.09 -13.61 -5.43
CA LYS A 81 -17.96 -14.23 -4.44
C LYS A 81 -17.98 -15.75 -4.63
N MET A 82 -17.67 -16.51 -3.58
CA MET A 82 -17.50 -17.96 -3.65
C MET A 82 -18.80 -18.72 -3.92
N SER A 83 -19.95 -18.20 -3.46
CA SER A 83 -21.26 -18.86 -3.59
C SER A 83 -21.93 -18.66 -4.96
N GLU A 84 -21.42 -17.75 -5.80
CA GLU A 84 -21.96 -17.46 -7.12
C GLU A 84 -20.83 -17.60 -8.16
N GLN A 85 -20.74 -18.76 -8.81
CA GLN A 85 -19.85 -18.98 -9.95
C GLN A 85 -20.27 -18.07 -11.13
N SER A 86 -19.92 -16.79 -11.09
CA SER A 86 -19.89 -15.86 -12.25
C SER A 86 -19.77 -14.37 -11.89
N GLN A 87 -19.92 -13.95 -10.62
CA GLN A 87 -19.81 -12.52 -10.31
C GLN A 87 -18.34 -12.12 -10.05
N ARG A 88 -17.65 -11.74 -11.13
CA ARG A 88 -16.37 -11.04 -11.06
C ARG A 88 -16.59 -9.61 -10.54
N ILE A 89 -15.96 -9.29 -9.41
CA ILE A 89 -15.94 -7.93 -8.85
C ILE A 89 -14.58 -7.33 -9.19
N GLU A 90 -14.55 -6.47 -10.20
CA GLU A 90 -13.34 -5.73 -10.55
C GLU A 90 -13.00 -4.72 -9.43
N PRO A 91 -11.72 -4.48 -9.14
CA PRO A 91 -11.27 -3.46 -8.18
C PRO A 91 -11.75 -2.03 -8.47
N SER A 92 -12.28 -1.77 -9.66
CA SER A 92 -12.85 -0.47 -10.03
C SER A 92 -14.37 -0.42 -9.89
N SER A 93 -15.02 -1.51 -9.49
CA SER A 93 -16.48 -1.58 -9.46
C SER A 93 -17.01 -1.00 -8.14
N THR A 94 -17.90 -0.02 -8.26
CA THR A 94 -18.64 0.62 -7.16
C THR A 94 -19.58 -0.29 -6.37
N LYS A 95 -19.53 -1.60 -6.60
CA LYS A 95 -20.53 -2.56 -6.09
C LYS A 95 -19.86 -3.70 -5.34
N TYR A 96 -19.02 -3.35 -4.36
CA TYR A 96 -18.52 -4.29 -3.36
C TYR A 96 -19.52 -4.58 -2.22
N HIS A 97 -20.74 -4.05 -2.28
CA HIS A 97 -21.78 -4.38 -1.31
C HIS A 97 -22.28 -5.82 -1.53
N LEU A 98 -21.69 -6.77 -0.80
CA LEU A 98 -22.39 -7.97 -0.37
C LEU A 98 -23.60 -7.48 0.43
N GLY A 99 -24.82 -7.63 -0.10
CA GLY A 99 -26.01 -6.94 0.41
C GLY A 99 -26.19 -6.91 1.94
N SER A 100 -26.93 -5.89 2.38
CA SER A 100 -27.25 -5.33 3.72
C SER A 100 -27.07 -6.11 5.06
N ASN A 101 -26.64 -7.37 5.10
CA ASN A 101 -26.41 -8.13 6.32
C ASN A 101 -24.94 -8.60 6.50
N ALA A 102 -24.01 -8.19 5.62
CA ALA A 102 -22.66 -8.75 5.51
C ALA A 102 -21.50 -7.73 5.69
N ASP A 103 -21.74 -6.58 6.34
CA ASP A 103 -20.74 -5.50 6.47
C ASP A 103 -19.74 -5.75 7.62
N SER A 104 -19.12 -6.92 7.65
CA SER A 104 -18.07 -7.26 8.62
C SER A 104 -16.89 -7.95 7.94
N PHE A 105 -15.68 -7.72 8.47
CA PHE A 105 -14.46 -8.31 7.90
C PHE A 105 -14.51 -9.84 7.88
N HIS A 106 -15.10 -10.49 8.90
CA HIS A 106 -15.21 -11.95 8.90
C HIS A 106 -16.15 -12.49 7.83
N HIS A 107 -17.25 -11.80 7.49
CA HIS A 107 -18.13 -12.20 6.37
C HIS A 107 -17.39 -12.11 5.05
N TYR A 108 -16.67 -10.99 4.80
CA TYR A 108 -15.85 -10.86 3.60
C TYR A 108 -14.78 -11.96 3.51
N ALA A 109 -14.12 -12.29 4.62
CA ALA A 109 -13.12 -13.36 4.65
C ALA A 109 -13.68 -14.76 4.37
N ALA A 110 -14.96 -14.99 4.65
CA ALA A 110 -15.64 -16.28 4.47
C ALA A 110 -16.29 -16.42 3.09
N GLU A 111 -16.75 -15.33 2.49
CA GLU A 111 -17.52 -15.36 1.23
C GLU A 111 -16.73 -14.95 -0.01
N LEU A 112 -15.61 -14.24 0.15
CA LEU A 112 -14.84 -13.70 -0.95
C LEU A 112 -13.50 -14.41 -1.12
N ARG A 113 -13.02 -14.43 -2.37
CA ARG A 113 -11.67 -14.86 -2.72
C ARG A 113 -11.00 -13.87 -3.65
N LEU A 114 -9.67 -13.78 -3.54
CA LEU A 114 -8.82 -12.98 -4.41
C LEU A 114 -8.24 -13.87 -5.50
N ASN A 115 -8.36 -13.45 -6.75
CA ASN A 115 -7.81 -14.14 -7.91
C ASN A 115 -6.93 -13.19 -8.73
N PHE A 116 -5.82 -13.69 -9.26
CA PHE A 116 -4.94 -12.90 -10.13
C PHE A 116 -5.31 -13.10 -11.60
N ILE A 117 -5.20 -12.03 -12.37
CA ILE A 117 -5.42 -12.05 -13.81
C ILE A 117 -4.11 -12.53 -14.46
N PRO A 118 -4.11 -13.65 -15.21
CA PRO A 118 -2.90 -14.14 -15.88
C PRO A 118 -2.38 -13.14 -16.91
N GLU A 119 -1.07 -13.01 -17.01
CA GLU A 119 -0.38 -12.06 -17.91
C GLU A 119 -0.78 -12.23 -19.39
N ILE A 120 -1.01 -13.47 -19.83
CA ILE A 120 -1.44 -13.82 -21.20
C ILE A 120 -2.81 -13.21 -21.57
N SER A 121 -3.69 -13.00 -20.59
CA SER A 121 -5.02 -12.42 -20.84
C SER A 121 -5.01 -10.91 -21.08
N LEU A 122 -3.86 -10.25 -20.93
CA LEU A 122 -3.68 -8.82 -21.15
C LEU A 122 -3.27 -8.48 -22.60
N GLU A 123 -2.91 -9.47 -23.42
CA GLU A 123 -2.48 -9.25 -24.81
C GLU A 123 -3.64 -9.39 -25.82
N ASP A 124 -4.73 -10.09 -25.46
CA ASP A 124 -5.77 -10.54 -26.41
C ASP A 124 -7.00 -9.60 -26.53
N SER A 125 -7.01 -8.45 -25.84
CA SER A 125 -8.13 -7.50 -25.94
C SER A 125 -7.93 -6.48 -27.07
N SER A 126 -8.19 -6.89 -28.32
CA SER A 126 -8.06 -6.02 -29.50
C SER A 126 -9.04 -4.82 -29.56
N GLU A 127 -10.00 -4.73 -28.63
CA GLU A 127 -10.97 -3.62 -28.55
C GLU A 127 -10.55 -2.48 -27.59
N LEU A 128 -9.49 -2.67 -26.80
CA LEU A 128 -8.77 -1.57 -26.14
C LEU A 128 -7.34 -1.59 -26.68
N ARG A 129 -6.94 -0.56 -27.44
CA ARG A 129 -5.58 -0.34 -27.95
C ARG A 129 -4.53 -0.08 -26.85
N ILE A 130 -4.75 -0.61 -25.65
CA ILE A 130 -3.93 -0.35 -24.48
C ILE A 130 -3.96 -1.58 -23.59
N SER A 131 -2.77 -2.06 -23.22
CA SER A 131 -2.64 -3.25 -22.37
C SER A 131 -3.45 -3.05 -21.08
N PRO A 132 -4.43 -3.93 -20.77
CA PRO A 132 -5.19 -3.86 -19.53
C PRO A 132 -4.30 -3.89 -18.26
N GLY A 133 -3.06 -4.39 -18.37
CA GLY A 133 -2.09 -4.36 -17.27
C GLY A 133 -1.68 -2.96 -16.82
N SER A 134 -1.72 -1.94 -17.69
CA SER A 134 -1.27 -0.58 -17.32
C SER A 134 -2.30 0.19 -16.47
N TYR A 135 -3.56 -0.24 -16.47
CA TYR A 135 -4.65 0.47 -15.78
C TYR A 135 -5.12 -0.25 -14.51
N PHE A 136 -5.23 -1.57 -14.54
CA PHE A 136 -5.68 -2.36 -13.40
C PHE A 136 -4.49 -2.68 -12.48
N GLY A 137 -3.98 -1.64 -11.82
CA GLY A 137 -2.73 -1.67 -11.09
C GLY A 137 -2.86 -2.04 -9.62
N GLY A 138 -3.02 -3.33 -9.31
CA GLY A 138 -2.92 -3.86 -7.94
C GLY A 138 -3.71 -3.04 -6.89
N LEU A 139 -3.21 -3.04 -5.66
CA LEU A 139 -3.88 -2.48 -4.49
C LEU A 139 -4.06 -0.96 -4.59
N MET A 140 -3.15 -0.25 -5.25
CA MET A 140 -3.21 1.21 -5.40
C MET A 140 -4.16 1.67 -6.53
N SER A 141 -4.76 0.72 -7.27
CA SER A 141 -5.78 1.02 -8.26
C SER A 141 -7.22 0.81 -7.75
N THR A 142 -7.38 0.35 -6.52
CA THR A 142 -8.72 0.11 -5.96
C THR A 142 -9.50 1.42 -5.83
N GLN A 143 -10.83 1.31 -5.81
CA GLN A 143 -11.70 2.45 -5.59
C GLN A 143 -11.46 3.10 -4.22
N GLY A 144 -11.25 2.31 -3.18
CA GLY A 144 -10.90 2.80 -1.84
C GLY A 144 -9.62 3.64 -1.84
N PHE A 145 -8.58 3.21 -2.56
CA PHE A 145 -7.36 4.02 -2.69
C PHE A 145 -7.63 5.31 -3.47
N ALA A 146 -8.36 5.21 -4.59
CA ALA A 146 -8.66 6.36 -5.44
C ALA A 146 -9.49 7.43 -4.70
N LYS A 147 -10.52 7.00 -3.96
CA LYS A 147 -11.37 7.86 -3.13
C LYS A 147 -10.55 8.68 -2.15
N ARG A 148 -9.53 8.09 -1.53
CA ARG A 148 -8.70 8.77 -0.50
C ARG A 148 -7.59 9.62 -1.09
N PHE A 149 -6.93 9.13 -2.15
CA PHE A 149 -5.62 9.66 -2.56
C PHE A 149 -5.56 10.20 -3.99
N ILE A 150 -6.59 9.97 -4.82
CA ILE A 150 -6.65 10.40 -6.23
C ILE A 150 -7.71 11.48 -6.48
N GLN A 151 -8.71 11.61 -5.60
CA GLN A 151 -9.84 12.54 -5.72
C GLN A 151 -9.44 13.96 -6.15
N ASP A 152 -8.39 14.52 -5.55
CA ASP A 152 -7.98 15.90 -5.79
C ASP A 152 -6.54 16.05 -6.32
N GLY A 153 -6.32 17.20 -6.96
CA GLY A 153 -5.00 17.64 -7.41
C GLY A 153 -4.44 16.76 -8.53
N THR A 154 -3.12 16.62 -8.54
CA THR A 154 -2.38 16.03 -9.66
C THR A 154 -1.73 14.68 -9.30
N ASN A 155 -2.36 13.95 -8.37
CA ASN A 155 -1.95 12.65 -7.84
C ASN A 155 -0.64 12.64 -6.99
N ARG A 156 -0.13 13.81 -6.59
CA ARG A 156 0.98 13.90 -5.60
C ARG A 156 0.63 13.26 -4.25
N ARG A 157 -0.65 13.34 -3.84
CA ARG A 157 -1.15 12.71 -2.61
C ARG A 157 -1.02 11.18 -2.67
N ALA A 158 -1.25 10.56 -3.82
CA ALA A 158 -1.08 9.12 -4.01
C ALA A 158 0.37 8.67 -3.86
N VAL A 159 1.34 9.45 -4.36
CA VAL A 159 2.76 9.17 -4.14
C VAL A 159 3.10 9.24 -2.65
N ARG A 160 2.66 10.31 -1.97
CA ARG A 160 2.84 10.45 -0.52
C ARG A 160 2.22 9.26 0.24
N ALA A 161 0.99 8.87 -0.11
CA ALA A 161 0.29 7.75 0.50
C ALA A 161 1.03 6.43 0.29
N ALA A 162 1.63 6.20 -0.89
CA ALA A 162 2.44 5.00 -1.13
C ALA A 162 3.62 4.89 -0.15
N PHE A 163 4.31 6.00 0.13
CA PHE A 163 5.41 6.06 1.10
C PHE A 163 4.90 5.93 2.54
N ASP A 164 3.79 6.58 2.86
CA ASP A 164 3.24 6.56 4.20
C ASP A 164 2.70 5.18 4.59
N LEU A 165 1.81 4.62 3.77
CA LEU A 165 1.11 3.36 4.05
C LEU A 165 2.01 2.14 3.92
N PHE A 166 2.90 2.11 2.91
CA PHE A 166 3.64 0.88 2.58
C PHE A 166 5.12 0.95 2.90
N LEU A 167 5.67 2.15 3.16
CA LEU A 167 7.05 2.32 3.60
C LEU A 167 7.12 2.94 5.01
N CYS A 168 5.99 3.20 5.67
CA CYS A 168 5.91 3.78 7.01
C CYS A 168 6.73 5.08 7.11
N SER A 169 6.73 5.86 6.03
CA SER A 169 7.66 6.96 5.81
C SER A 169 6.89 8.24 5.51
N LYS A 170 6.66 9.06 6.55
CA LYS A 170 6.07 10.39 6.43
C LYS A 170 6.98 11.30 5.61
N ILE A 171 6.39 12.22 4.84
CA ILE A 171 7.12 13.12 3.91
C ILE A 171 8.25 13.91 4.56
N GLU A 172 8.08 14.32 5.81
CA GLU A 172 9.13 15.01 6.59
C GLU A 172 10.44 14.22 6.71
N THR A 173 10.37 12.90 6.54
CA THR A 173 11.52 12.02 6.67
C THR A 173 12.28 11.80 5.36
N TRP A 174 11.70 12.18 4.22
CA TRP A 174 12.28 11.91 2.90
C TRP A 174 12.20 13.06 1.90
N LYS A 175 11.56 14.18 2.24
CA LYS A 175 11.69 15.41 1.46
C LYS A 175 13.16 15.81 1.36
N ASP A 176 13.58 16.24 0.18
CA ASP A 176 14.97 16.57 -0.08
C ASP A 176 15.06 17.79 -1.01
N ALA A 177 15.47 18.93 -0.43
CA ALA A 177 15.63 20.18 -1.15
C ALA A 177 16.87 20.19 -2.06
N SER A 178 17.74 19.19 -2.04
CA SER A 178 18.91 19.09 -2.92
C SER A 178 18.60 18.49 -4.29
N LEU A 179 17.42 17.88 -4.45
CA LEU A 179 16.97 17.31 -5.72
C LEU A 179 16.68 18.40 -6.77
N ASP A 180 16.86 18.02 -8.03
CA ASP A 180 16.57 18.89 -9.18
C ASP A 180 15.05 19.17 -9.32
N ASP A 181 14.70 20.31 -9.88
CA ASP A 181 13.31 20.72 -10.10
C ASP A 181 12.74 20.32 -11.48
N PHE A 182 13.50 19.58 -12.31
CA PHE A 182 13.09 19.15 -13.66
C PHE A 182 11.69 18.53 -13.76
N TYR A 183 11.28 17.72 -12.78
CA TYR A 183 9.98 17.05 -12.80
C TYR A 183 8.84 17.91 -12.24
N ILE A 184 9.15 19.04 -11.60
CA ILE A 184 8.13 19.81 -10.91
C ILE A 184 7.20 20.48 -11.92
N GLY A 185 5.90 20.20 -11.78
CA GLY A 185 4.85 20.60 -12.70
C GLY A 185 4.69 22.12 -12.85
N LYS A 186 4.03 22.51 -13.95
CA LYS A 186 3.72 23.91 -14.30
C LYS A 186 2.80 24.61 -13.30
N ASP A 187 2.08 23.85 -12.49
CA ASP A 187 1.12 24.34 -11.49
C ASP A 187 1.78 24.79 -10.17
N VAL A 188 3.11 24.68 -10.06
CA VAL A 188 3.87 25.08 -8.87
C VAL A 188 4.57 26.41 -9.11
N ASP A 189 4.23 27.41 -8.29
CA ASP A 189 4.86 28.73 -8.31
C ASP A 189 6.34 28.64 -7.90
N ARG A 190 7.23 29.26 -8.69
CA ARG A 190 8.68 29.35 -8.42
C ARG A 190 9.07 30.57 -7.60
N LYS A 191 8.11 31.44 -7.32
CA LYS A 191 8.28 32.65 -6.52
C LYS A 191 7.09 32.85 -5.57
N PRO A 192 6.72 31.83 -4.76
CA PRO A 192 5.53 31.88 -3.92
C PRO A 192 5.59 33.02 -2.91
N GLY A 193 4.61 33.93 -2.99
CA GLY A 193 4.58 35.16 -2.19
C GLY A 193 5.72 36.11 -2.52
N ASP A 194 6.11 36.18 -3.79
CA ASP A 194 7.25 36.97 -4.29
C ASP A 194 8.62 36.59 -3.69
N ASN A 195 8.76 35.36 -3.19
CA ASN A 195 10.02 34.87 -2.61
C ASN A 195 10.51 33.56 -3.28
N PRO A 196 11.54 33.62 -4.16
CA PRO A 196 12.14 32.43 -4.75
C PRO A 196 12.78 31.47 -3.73
N HIS A 197 13.29 31.98 -2.60
CA HIS A 197 13.94 31.14 -1.60
C HIS A 197 12.97 30.14 -0.97
N LYS A 198 11.70 30.51 -0.86
CA LYS A 198 10.64 29.60 -0.39
C LYS A 198 10.42 28.44 -1.36
N PHE A 199 10.53 28.69 -2.67
CA PHE A 199 10.48 27.61 -3.64
C PHE A 199 11.67 26.64 -3.46
N PHE A 200 12.90 27.15 -3.48
CA PHE A 200 14.10 26.32 -3.44
C PHE A 200 14.33 25.63 -2.08
N GLY A 201 13.95 26.27 -0.98
CA GLY A 201 14.14 25.76 0.38
C GLY A 201 13.00 24.84 0.87
N ASP A 202 11.75 25.17 0.53
CA ASP A 202 10.59 24.49 1.10
C ASP A 202 9.85 23.67 0.04
N CYS A 203 9.29 24.32 -0.99
CA CYS A 203 8.39 23.66 -1.94
C CYS A 203 9.09 22.56 -2.74
N ARG A 204 10.30 22.84 -3.25
CA ARG A 204 11.08 21.89 -4.05
C ARG A 204 11.33 20.58 -3.32
N SER A 205 11.54 20.64 -1.99
CA SER A 205 11.89 19.46 -1.19
C SER A 205 10.85 18.34 -1.26
N CYS A 206 9.57 18.70 -1.32
CA CYS A 206 8.47 17.75 -1.44
C CYS A 206 8.12 17.51 -2.92
N HIS A 207 8.12 18.56 -3.73
CA HIS A 207 7.66 18.49 -5.11
C HIS A 207 8.60 17.71 -6.02
N ALA A 208 9.92 17.86 -5.92
CA ALA A 208 10.85 17.14 -6.79
C ALA A 208 10.63 15.62 -6.75
N PRO A 209 10.66 14.95 -5.57
CA PRO A 209 10.43 13.52 -5.50
C PRO A 209 8.97 13.13 -5.82
N MET A 210 7.96 13.90 -5.39
CA MET A 210 6.57 13.53 -5.68
C MET A 210 6.22 13.65 -7.17
N ASP A 211 6.69 14.70 -7.82
CA ASP A 211 6.36 14.97 -9.21
C ASP A 211 7.09 14.04 -10.17
N SER A 212 8.29 13.57 -9.80
CA SER A 212 8.99 12.54 -10.58
C SER A 212 8.27 11.19 -10.52
N MET A 213 7.50 10.92 -9.46
CA MET A 213 6.79 9.65 -9.27
C MET A 213 5.30 9.67 -9.64
N ARG A 214 4.66 10.85 -9.69
CA ARG A 214 3.20 10.97 -9.88
C ARG A 214 2.70 10.43 -11.22
N GLY A 215 3.59 10.32 -12.23
CA GLY A 215 3.26 9.74 -13.53
C GLY A 215 2.79 8.28 -13.43
N ALA A 216 3.24 7.53 -12.41
CA ALA A 216 2.73 6.19 -12.12
C ALA A 216 1.19 6.13 -11.95
N PHE A 217 0.58 7.23 -11.51
CA PHE A 217 -0.86 7.35 -11.30
C PHE A 217 -1.56 8.10 -12.45
N ALA A 218 -0.88 8.35 -13.57
CA ALA A 218 -1.38 9.27 -14.58
C ALA A 218 -2.66 8.81 -15.28
N HIS A 219 -2.98 7.52 -15.23
CA HIS A 219 -4.17 6.96 -15.87
C HIS A 219 -5.34 6.72 -14.92
N ILE A 220 -5.21 7.11 -13.65
CA ILE A 220 -6.26 6.96 -12.64
C ILE A 220 -6.78 8.34 -12.24
N ASN A 221 -8.09 8.46 -12.28
CA ASN A 221 -8.83 9.61 -11.77
C ASN A 221 -9.95 9.14 -10.85
N PHE A 222 -10.60 10.08 -10.17
CA PHE A 222 -11.77 9.77 -9.35
C PHE A 222 -12.84 10.82 -9.61
N GLY A 223 -14.08 10.38 -9.79
CA GLY A 223 -15.21 11.25 -10.10
C GLY A 223 -16.52 10.47 -10.07
N ASN A 224 -17.62 11.17 -9.77
CA ASN A 224 -18.93 10.56 -9.56
C ASN A 224 -18.90 9.42 -8.52
N ASP A 225 -18.08 9.58 -7.48
CA ASP A 225 -17.83 8.59 -6.42
C ASP A 225 -17.23 7.25 -6.90
N GLN A 226 -16.51 7.26 -8.04
CA GLN A 226 -15.89 6.06 -8.60
C GLN A 226 -14.45 6.31 -9.07
N ALA A 227 -13.63 5.27 -9.05
CA ALA A 227 -12.34 5.28 -9.74
C ALA A 227 -12.58 5.23 -11.27
N LEU A 228 -11.90 6.10 -11.99
CA LEU A 228 -12.01 6.26 -13.44
C LEU A 228 -10.64 5.99 -14.07
N PHE A 229 -10.60 5.07 -15.03
CA PHE A 229 -9.38 4.70 -15.75
C PHE A 229 -9.43 5.27 -17.15
N ALA A 230 -8.38 5.97 -17.56
CA ALA A 230 -8.35 6.66 -18.84
C ALA A 230 -7.09 6.35 -19.63
N ALA A 231 -7.31 6.07 -20.92
CA ALA A 231 -6.26 5.95 -21.92
C ALA A 231 -5.29 7.13 -21.97
N LYS A 232 -5.83 8.33 -21.76
CA LYS A 232 -5.14 9.60 -21.87
C LYS A 232 -4.87 10.16 -20.48
N ILE A 233 -3.76 10.89 -20.36
CA ILE A 233 -3.44 11.65 -19.16
C ILE A 233 -4.56 12.68 -18.90
N PRO A 234 -5.23 12.64 -17.74
CA PRO A 234 -6.28 13.58 -17.40
C PRO A 234 -5.76 15.00 -17.37
N SER A 235 -6.60 15.96 -17.78
CA SER A 235 -6.22 17.38 -17.86
C SER A 235 -5.64 17.92 -16.55
N LYS A 236 -6.06 17.39 -15.40
CA LYS A 236 -5.59 17.77 -14.07
C LYS A 236 -4.06 17.76 -13.93
N PHE A 237 -3.35 16.88 -14.62
CA PHE A 237 -1.89 16.79 -14.54
C PHE A 237 -1.13 18.02 -15.06
N ASN A 238 -1.76 18.78 -15.97
CA ASN A 238 -1.20 19.96 -16.62
C ASN A 238 -2.13 21.19 -16.52
N GLN A 239 -3.05 21.19 -15.55
CA GLN A 239 -3.84 22.39 -15.23
C GLN A 239 -2.93 23.51 -14.71
N ASN A 240 -3.44 24.75 -14.74
CA ASN A 240 -2.71 25.94 -14.27
C ASN A 240 -1.34 26.14 -14.95
N SER A 241 -1.22 25.77 -16.22
CA SER A 241 0.00 25.86 -17.03
C SER A 241 0.65 27.26 -17.13
N GLN A 242 -0.06 28.28 -16.67
CA GLN A 242 0.34 29.69 -16.70
C GLN A 242 1.03 30.14 -15.42
N VAL A 243 1.02 29.32 -14.36
CA VAL A 243 1.75 29.60 -13.11
C VAL A 243 3.26 29.57 -13.35
N TYR A 244 3.76 28.50 -14.00
CA TYR A 244 5.13 28.43 -14.48
C TYR A 244 5.19 27.64 -15.79
N SER A 245 5.11 28.34 -16.93
CA SER A 245 4.99 27.72 -18.26
C SER A 245 6.17 26.83 -18.65
N SER A 246 7.37 27.09 -18.12
CA SER A 246 8.57 26.28 -18.30
C SER A 246 8.64 25.04 -17.40
N GLY A 247 7.64 24.81 -16.55
CA GLY A 247 7.57 23.63 -15.68
C GLY A 247 7.31 22.33 -16.44
N PHE A 248 7.43 21.21 -15.73
CA PHE A 248 7.28 19.89 -16.31
C PHE A 248 5.88 19.68 -16.90
N ASN A 249 5.84 19.09 -18.09
CA ASN A 249 4.62 18.77 -18.80
C ASN A 249 4.43 17.25 -18.83
N SER A 250 3.48 16.73 -18.05
CA SER A 250 3.20 15.30 -17.98
C SER A 250 2.48 14.83 -19.24
N ILE A 251 3.13 14.01 -20.06
CA ILE A 251 2.60 13.53 -21.35
C ILE A 251 2.36 12.02 -21.38
N ASP A 252 2.91 11.28 -20.42
CA ASP A 252 2.86 9.83 -20.30
C ASP A 252 2.81 9.43 -18.81
N ASP A 253 2.89 8.12 -18.55
CA ASP A 253 2.90 7.51 -17.23
C ASP A 253 4.30 7.13 -16.73
N THR A 254 5.34 7.78 -17.26
CA THR A 254 6.72 7.61 -16.79
C THR A 254 6.84 8.04 -15.34
N TRP A 255 7.64 7.31 -14.58
CA TRP A 255 7.99 7.68 -13.22
C TRP A 255 9.46 7.41 -12.93
N GLU A 256 10.04 8.21 -12.03
CA GLU A 256 11.39 8.05 -11.51
C GLU A 256 11.41 8.27 -9.99
N ILE A 257 12.05 7.36 -9.27
CA ILE A 257 12.40 7.51 -7.86
C ILE A 257 13.72 8.26 -7.79
N LEU A 258 13.68 9.58 -7.57
CA LEU A 258 14.86 10.41 -7.36
C LEU A 258 15.53 10.18 -5.99
N LEU A 259 14.83 9.53 -5.07
CA LEU A 259 15.30 9.23 -3.71
C LEU A 259 16.31 8.08 -3.72
N THR A 260 17.42 8.21 -4.46
CA THR A 260 18.43 7.16 -4.68
C THR A 260 19.83 7.53 -4.21
N THR A 261 20.00 8.71 -3.59
CA THR A 261 21.25 9.10 -2.91
C THR A 261 21.66 8.05 -1.88
N LYS A 262 22.92 8.05 -1.43
CA LYS A 262 23.41 7.11 -0.41
C LYS A 262 22.52 7.10 0.84
N THR A 263 22.08 8.26 1.31
CA THR A 263 21.19 8.40 2.47
C THR A 263 19.81 7.80 2.18
N HIS A 264 19.24 8.06 1.01
CA HIS A 264 17.94 7.49 0.64
C HIS A 264 18.01 5.99 0.42
N GLN A 265 19.07 5.48 -0.21
CA GLN A 265 19.28 4.04 -0.38
C GLN A 265 19.46 3.33 0.95
N ALA A 266 20.15 3.93 1.92
CA ALA A 266 20.24 3.38 3.28
C ALA A 266 18.89 3.33 3.99
N ARG A 267 18.00 4.30 3.71
CA ARG A 267 16.64 4.37 4.27
C ARG A 267 15.69 3.37 3.61
N PHE A 268 15.55 3.43 2.30
CA PHE A 268 14.53 2.69 1.56
C PHE A 268 15.01 1.32 1.09
N GLY A 269 16.31 1.19 0.82
CA GLY A 269 16.90 0.00 0.25
C GLY A 269 16.18 -0.42 -1.03
N TRP A 270 16.07 0.48 -2.01
CA TRP A 270 15.42 0.20 -3.28
C TRP A 270 16.07 -1.02 -3.94
N ARG A 271 15.22 -1.93 -4.45
CA ARG A 271 15.63 -3.15 -5.14
C ARG A 271 14.90 -3.20 -6.48
N GLY A 272 15.65 -3.31 -7.56
CA GLY A 272 15.09 -3.29 -8.93
C GLY A 272 15.09 -1.89 -9.55
N PRO A 273 14.31 -1.67 -10.62
CA PRO A 273 14.29 -0.41 -11.35
C PRO A 273 13.81 0.76 -10.49
N THR A 274 14.50 1.90 -10.59
CA THR A 274 14.09 3.17 -10.00
C THR A 274 13.44 4.10 -11.02
N VAL A 275 13.23 3.61 -12.24
CA VAL A 275 12.52 4.29 -13.33
C VAL A 275 11.61 3.25 -13.97
N GLY A 276 10.42 3.66 -14.40
CA GLY A 276 9.48 2.77 -15.06
C GLY A 276 8.29 3.52 -15.66
N ASN A 277 7.27 2.75 -16.05
CA ASN A 277 6.03 3.28 -16.63
C ASN A 277 4.83 2.63 -15.94
N GLY A 278 3.83 3.44 -15.62
CA GLY A 278 2.55 2.98 -15.10
C GLY A 278 2.58 2.47 -13.65
N LEU A 279 1.38 2.23 -13.12
CA LEU A 279 1.18 1.98 -11.69
C LEU A 279 1.74 0.64 -11.21
N LEU A 280 1.63 -0.43 -12.01
CA LEU A 280 2.11 -1.76 -11.59
C LEU A 280 3.62 -1.77 -11.35
N SER A 281 4.40 -1.18 -12.26
CA SER A 281 5.85 -1.15 -12.13
C SER A 281 6.29 -0.28 -10.94
N PHE A 282 5.61 0.86 -10.71
CA PHE A 282 5.84 1.69 -9.53
C PHE A 282 5.50 0.95 -8.23
N SER A 283 4.32 0.34 -8.17
CA SER A 283 3.87 -0.44 -7.01
C SER A 283 4.81 -1.61 -6.72
N SER A 284 5.34 -2.25 -7.77
CA SER A 284 6.38 -3.26 -7.67
C SER A 284 7.68 -2.70 -7.08
N ALA A 285 8.13 -1.51 -7.49
CA ALA A 285 9.32 -0.86 -6.93
C ALA A 285 9.15 -0.54 -5.42
N ILE A 286 7.95 -0.07 -5.02
CA ILE A 286 7.59 0.14 -3.62
C ILE A 286 7.63 -1.17 -2.84
N ALA A 287 6.90 -2.20 -3.31
CA ALA A 287 6.74 -3.49 -2.62
C ALA A 287 8.04 -4.33 -2.55
N ASN A 288 8.99 -4.10 -3.46
CA ASN A 288 10.28 -4.79 -3.46
C ASN A 288 11.36 -4.13 -2.61
N SER A 289 11.14 -2.91 -2.12
CA SER A 289 12.09 -2.18 -1.28
C SER A 289 12.38 -2.89 0.06
N LYS A 290 13.56 -2.63 0.66
CA LYS A 290 13.83 -3.08 2.04
C LYS A 290 12.87 -2.39 3.03
N GLN A 291 12.48 -1.15 2.78
CA GLN A 291 11.60 -0.44 3.71
C GLN A 291 10.17 -1.01 3.73
N PHE A 292 9.70 -1.61 2.63
CA PHE A 292 8.41 -2.32 2.61
C PHE A 292 8.34 -3.47 3.62
N GLN A 293 9.32 -4.38 3.63
CA GLN A 293 9.35 -5.48 4.62
C GLN A 293 9.39 -4.93 6.05
N ARG A 294 10.15 -3.86 6.31
CA ARG A 294 10.23 -3.22 7.63
C ARG A 294 8.89 -2.62 8.04
N CYS A 295 8.23 -1.93 7.12
CA CYS A 295 6.92 -1.32 7.39
C CYS A 295 5.85 -2.38 7.70
N MET A 296 5.80 -3.47 6.93
CA MET A 296 4.87 -4.57 7.21
C MET A 296 5.14 -5.22 8.57
N THR A 297 6.41 -5.48 8.91
CA THR A 297 6.81 -5.97 10.24
C THR A 297 6.42 -5.00 11.35
N GLN A 298 6.61 -3.69 11.17
CA GLN A 298 6.20 -2.68 12.15
C GLN A 298 4.69 -2.68 12.37
N ASN A 299 3.90 -2.77 11.30
CA ASN A 299 2.45 -2.85 11.39
C ASN A 299 2.01 -4.10 12.14
N VAL A 300 2.56 -5.28 11.81
CA VAL A 300 2.27 -6.53 12.53
C VAL A 300 2.66 -6.42 14.01
N LEU A 301 3.86 -5.92 14.32
CA LEU A 301 4.28 -5.72 15.72
C LEU A 301 3.31 -4.82 16.47
N SER A 302 2.96 -3.66 15.91
CA SER A 302 2.02 -2.73 16.56
C SER A 302 0.64 -3.35 16.85
N GLN A 303 0.25 -4.38 16.09
CA GLN A 303 -1.04 -5.05 16.19
C GLN A 303 -0.97 -6.46 16.76
N PHE A 304 0.17 -7.03 17.09
CA PHE A 304 0.20 -8.39 17.67
C PHE A 304 1.13 -8.52 18.87
N CYS A 305 1.79 -7.42 19.21
CA CYS A 305 2.75 -7.27 20.28
C CYS A 305 2.23 -6.18 21.23
N ASP A 306 2.00 -6.49 22.50
CA ASP A 306 1.64 -5.46 23.49
C ASP A 306 2.93 -4.74 23.95
N LYS A 307 2.93 -3.40 23.89
CA LYS A 307 4.10 -2.54 24.13
C LYS A 307 4.59 -2.48 25.59
N ASN A 308 4.22 -3.43 26.44
CA ASN A 308 4.28 -3.24 27.88
C ASN A 308 5.59 -3.65 28.55
N ASN A 309 6.59 -4.12 27.80
CA ASN A 309 7.86 -4.51 28.40
C ASN A 309 8.99 -3.49 28.17
N ASN A 310 9.23 -2.67 29.19
CA ASN A 310 10.34 -1.73 29.26
C ASN A 310 11.68 -2.41 29.64
N GLU A 311 11.69 -3.71 29.95
CA GLU A 311 12.89 -4.43 30.42
C GLU A 311 13.84 -4.84 29.28
N VAL A 312 13.34 -4.98 28.04
CA VAL A 312 14.19 -5.32 26.89
C VAL A 312 14.89 -4.06 26.36
N SER A 313 16.22 -4.11 26.27
CA SER A 313 17.02 -2.99 25.74
C SER A 313 16.64 -2.63 24.30
N GLU A 314 16.71 -1.35 23.97
CA GLU A 314 16.38 -0.82 22.64
C GLU A 314 17.24 -1.44 21.52
N ILE A 315 18.50 -1.78 21.81
CA ILE A 315 19.40 -2.44 20.86
C ILE A 315 18.88 -3.84 20.50
N LEU A 316 18.45 -4.61 21.49
CA LEU A 316 17.88 -5.95 21.26
C LEU A 316 16.56 -5.86 20.50
N LYS A 317 15.69 -4.89 20.85
CA LYS A 317 14.44 -4.64 20.09
C LYS A 317 14.72 -4.35 18.62
N ASN A 318 15.71 -3.49 18.33
CA ASN A 318 16.09 -3.16 16.97
C ASN A 318 16.71 -4.35 16.22
N HIS A 319 17.51 -5.18 16.90
CA HIS A 319 18.07 -6.39 16.29
C HIS A 319 16.98 -7.41 15.94
N GLU A 320 16.11 -7.73 16.89
CA GLU A 320 14.96 -8.63 16.69
C GLU A 320 14.02 -8.13 15.60
N PHE A 321 13.77 -6.81 15.56
CA PHE A 321 12.98 -6.19 14.50
C PHE A 321 13.57 -6.45 13.10
N GLU A 322 14.87 -6.25 12.92
CA GLU A 322 15.51 -6.50 11.62
C GLU A 322 15.50 -7.99 11.27
N LEU A 323 15.70 -8.89 12.24
CA LEU A 323 15.57 -10.34 12.03
C LEU A 323 14.16 -10.72 11.57
N LEU A 324 13.13 -10.17 12.19
CA LEU A 324 11.74 -10.38 11.79
C LEU A 324 11.48 -9.86 10.37
N ALA A 325 11.94 -8.64 10.05
CA ALA A 325 11.78 -8.06 8.72
C ALA A 325 12.52 -8.85 7.63
N ASP A 326 13.72 -9.36 7.92
CA ASP A 326 14.47 -10.20 6.99
C ASP A 326 13.85 -11.59 6.84
N SER A 327 13.35 -12.18 7.93
CA SER A 327 12.62 -13.45 7.87
C SER A 327 11.35 -13.36 7.04
N PHE A 328 10.64 -12.22 7.12
CA PHE A 328 9.46 -11.96 6.30
C PHE A 328 9.78 -12.07 4.80
N ARG A 329 10.91 -11.49 4.38
CA ARG A 329 11.39 -11.60 3.00
C ARG A 329 11.75 -13.05 2.65
N THR A 330 12.54 -13.73 3.49
CA THR A 330 12.98 -15.10 3.18
C THR A 330 11.84 -16.11 3.15
N ASP A 331 10.78 -15.85 3.91
CA ASP A 331 9.57 -16.68 3.92
C ASP A 331 8.61 -16.37 2.77
N GLY A 332 9.02 -15.55 1.80
CA GLY A 332 8.22 -15.21 0.62
C GLY A 332 7.11 -14.22 0.92
N TYR A 333 7.34 -13.29 1.85
CA TYR A 333 6.43 -12.19 2.17
C TYR A 333 5.01 -12.63 2.57
N LYS A 334 4.91 -13.76 3.26
CA LYS A 334 3.65 -14.32 3.77
C LYS A 334 3.27 -13.69 5.11
N LEU A 335 2.19 -12.90 5.14
CA LEU A 335 1.79 -12.17 6.34
C LEU A 335 1.41 -13.10 7.51
N LYS A 336 0.73 -14.23 7.25
CA LYS A 336 0.44 -15.24 8.30
C LYS A 336 1.72 -15.75 8.97
N THR A 337 2.76 -16.02 8.18
CA THR A 337 4.05 -16.48 8.68
C THR A 337 4.75 -15.39 9.49
N LEU A 338 4.69 -14.13 9.05
CA LEU A 338 5.23 -13.00 9.83
C LEU A 338 4.51 -12.85 11.17
N ILE A 339 3.17 -12.90 11.19
CA ILE A 339 2.37 -12.83 12.43
C ILE A 339 2.81 -13.95 13.38
N LYS A 340 2.98 -15.17 12.87
CA LYS A 340 3.49 -16.31 13.66
C LYS A 340 4.84 -16.04 14.30
N ARG A 341 5.79 -15.48 13.55
CA ARG A 341 7.11 -15.13 14.08
C ARG A 341 7.06 -13.99 15.09
N VAL A 342 6.22 -12.99 14.84
CA VAL A 342 6.06 -11.85 15.75
C VAL A 342 5.52 -12.29 17.10
N VAL A 343 4.41 -13.04 17.15
CA VAL A 343 3.79 -13.45 18.42
C VAL A 343 4.63 -14.46 19.23
N THR A 344 5.70 -15.00 18.63
CA THR A 344 6.65 -15.92 19.27
C THR A 344 8.02 -15.30 19.48
N SER A 345 8.21 -14.06 19.03
CA SER A 345 9.49 -13.37 19.15
C SER A 345 9.63 -12.79 20.56
N PRO A 346 10.86 -12.82 21.13
CA PRO A 346 11.15 -12.18 22.41
C PRO A 346 10.82 -10.69 22.46
N ILE A 347 10.67 -10.01 21.30
CA ILE A 347 10.25 -8.61 21.25
C ILE A 347 8.80 -8.39 21.74
N CYS A 348 8.00 -9.47 21.83
CA CYS A 348 6.60 -9.46 22.27
C CYS A 348 6.33 -10.08 23.64
N ASP A 349 7.38 -10.54 24.32
CA ASP A 349 7.37 -10.88 25.75
C ASP A 349 7.67 -9.62 26.59
#